data_AF-A0A9W7TRY5-F1
#
_entry.id   AF-A0A9W7TRY5-F1
#
_cell.length_a   1.000
_cell.length_b   1.000
_cell.length_c   1.000
_cell.angle_alpha   90.00
_cell.angle_beta   90.00
_cell.angle_gamma   90.00
#
_symmetry.space_group_name_H-M   'P 1'
#
loop_
_entity.id
_entity.type
_entity.pdbx_description
1 polymer ?
#
loop_
_entity_poly.entity_id
_entity_poly.type
_entity_poly.pdbx_seq_one_letter_code
_entity_poly.pdbx_strand_id
1 'polypeptide(L)'
;MSKFAVVQWVSGEDAGMYSEVKTDAIHKYDDTKIDDEGYPQTDYSAAVEWQKGRKPKHGWPVYTACIKFVSNNRFHTSAKIKKFLRLESDERDEPLSKKRASIPPSRYTDSDETDVDNTPVRLFKNVAQMIVDKYQATSSTETQKRLREMEEENERLRNDNKKLRTMLIRELPNLINDVKMALKSQCSSTSLVSSDLEGGKGLSITEPSPPKATSTEQVEISHGSNVFVDRLAWAVAQNANSASSFVRTLITAVFPIDVLLVSNLRGTSRDSGLQRQALDKTKVDAIYRATLQKWPHVVPSSIGAAINAKLTEIRGKKKTQKHPETLMLFD
;
A
#
# COMPACT_ATOMS: atom_id res chain seq x y z
N MET A 1 22.18 0.41 -30.52
CA MET A 1 21.64 0.80 -29.20
C MET A 1 20.35 0.01 -28.98
N SER A 2 20.17 -0.64 -27.84
CA SER A 2 18.93 -1.39 -27.59
C SER A 2 17.75 -0.42 -27.45
N LYS A 3 16.68 -0.64 -28.22
CA LYS A 3 15.43 0.11 -28.12
C LYS A 3 14.45 -0.62 -27.19
N PHE A 4 13.41 0.09 -26.78
CA PHE A 4 12.32 -0.44 -25.98
C PHE A 4 11.04 -0.40 -26.80
N ALA A 5 10.26 -1.47 -26.72
CA ALA A 5 8.96 -1.59 -27.36
C ALA A 5 7.87 -1.71 -26.31
N VAL A 6 6.74 -1.05 -26.57
CA VAL A 6 5.46 -1.31 -25.91
C VAL A 6 4.76 -2.38 -26.73
N VAL A 7 4.45 -3.50 -26.08
CA VAL A 7 3.73 -4.62 -26.69
C VAL A 7 2.41 -4.86 -25.96
N GLN A 8 1.39 -5.27 -26.69
CA GLN A 8 0.13 -5.79 -26.18
C GLN A 8 0.14 -7.31 -26.37
N TRP A 9 0.05 -8.08 -25.28
CA TRP A 9 0.08 -9.53 -25.37
C TRP A 9 -1.20 -10.07 -26.01
N VAL A 10 -1.05 -10.97 -26.99
CA VAL A 10 -2.18 -11.64 -27.65
C VAL A 10 -2.46 -12.99 -27.00
N SER A 11 -1.44 -13.62 -26.42
CA SER A 11 -1.52 -14.95 -25.81
C SER A 11 -0.74 -14.99 -24.49
N GLY A 12 -1.04 -15.97 -23.63
CA GLY A 12 -0.39 -16.17 -22.34
C GLY A 12 -1.20 -15.62 -21.17
N GLU A 13 -0.62 -15.66 -19.97
CA GLU A 13 -1.27 -15.20 -18.72
C GLU A 13 -1.61 -13.70 -18.76
N ASP A 14 -0.82 -12.91 -19.47
CA ASP A 14 -0.96 -11.46 -19.58
C ASP A 14 -1.71 -11.02 -20.86
N ALA A 15 -2.46 -11.91 -21.52
CA ALA A 15 -3.20 -11.58 -22.73
C ALA A 15 -4.11 -10.35 -22.55
N GLY A 16 -4.08 -9.42 -23.50
CA GLY A 16 -4.73 -8.12 -23.45
C GLY A 16 -3.93 -7.02 -22.75
N MET A 17 -2.93 -7.37 -21.94
CA MET A 17 -2.15 -6.39 -21.19
C MET A 17 -1.01 -5.77 -22.00
N TYR A 18 -0.65 -4.55 -21.62
CA TYR A 18 0.51 -3.85 -22.16
C TYR A 18 1.75 -4.09 -21.31
N SER A 19 2.90 -4.23 -21.96
CA SER A 19 4.19 -4.36 -21.29
C SER A 19 5.30 -3.68 -22.06
N GLU A 20 6.34 -3.30 -21.34
CA GLU A 20 7.59 -2.82 -21.92
C GLU A 20 8.54 -4.01 -22.08
N VAL A 21 9.06 -4.19 -23.30
CA VAL A 21 10.08 -5.20 -23.63
C VAL A 21 11.23 -4.55 -24.39
N LYS A 22 12.42 -5.16 -24.34
CA LYS A 22 13.52 -4.73 -25.20
C LYS A 22 13.28 -5.27 -26.62
N THR A 23 13.68 -4.53 -27.65
CA THR A 23 13.59 -5.01 -29.04
C THR A 23 14.37 -6.31 -29.26
N ASP A 24 15.45 -6.51 -28.52
CA ASP A 24 16.28 -7.73 -28.58
C ASP A 24 15.53 -8.98 -28.07
N ALA A 25 14.42 -8.80 -27.33
CA ALA A 25 13.55 -9.88 -26.86
C ALA A 25 12.42 -10.22 -27.86
N ILE A 26 12.32 -9.49 -28.97
CA ILE A 26 11.32 -9.68 -30.02
C ILE A 26 11.96 -10.47 -31.15
N HIS A 27 11.43 -11.66 -31.44
CA HIS A 27 11.94 -12.49 -32.52
C HIS A 27 11.67 -11.85 -33.88
N LYS A 28 12.71 -11.77 -34.72
CA LYS A 28 12.67 -11.18 -36.06
C LYS A 28 12.17 -9.73 -36.05
N TYR A 29 12.56 -8.97 -35.04
CA TYR A 29 12.30 -7.53 -34.99
C TYR A 29 12.85 -6.83 -36.24
N ASP A 30 12.10 -5.85 -36.73
CA ASP A 30 12.33 -5.20 -38.02
C ASP A 30 12.02 -3.71 -37.85
N ASP A 31 13.08 -2.90 -37.87
CA ASP A 31 13.00 -1.44 -37.73
C ASP A 31 12.30 -0.78 -38.94
N THR A 32 12.31 -1.42 -40.11
CA THR A 32 11.70 -0.84 -41.33
C THR A 32 10.18 -0.77 -41.26
N LYS A 33 9.58 -1.52 -40.33
CA LYS A 33 8.14 -1.53 -40.07
C LYS A 33 7.71 -0.45 -39.08
N ILE A 34 8.64 0.31 -38.52
CA ILE A 34 8.38 1.37 -37.56
C ILE A 34 8.61 2.72 -38.25
N ASP A 35 7.65 3.63 -38.11
CA ASP A 35 7.79 4.99 -38.62
C ASP A 35 8.72 5.86 -37.74
N ASP A 36 8.99 7.08 -38.19
CA ASP A 36 9.87 8.02 -37.48
C ASP A 36 9.31 8.45 -36.12
N GLU A 37 8.00 8.29 -35.89
CA GLU A 37 7.34 8.59 -34.62
C GLU A 37 7.39 7.41 -33.63
N GLY A 38 7.85 6.24 -34.08
CA GLY A 38 7.98 5.03 -33.28
C GLY A 38 6.75 4.12 -33.31
N TYR A 39 5.78 4.34 -34.21
CA TYR A 39 4.62 3.47 -34.38
C TYR A 39 4.83 2.48 -35.53
N PRO A 40 4.24 1.28 -35.43
CA PRO A 40 4.28 0.34 -36.53
C PRO A 40 3.39 0.83 -37.69
N GLN A 41 3.89 0.73 -38.92
CA GLN A 41 3.16 1.15 -40.13
C GLN A 41 1.95 0.24 -40.45
N THR A 42 1.98 -1.00 -39.96
CA THR A 42 0.92 -2.02 -40.11
C THR A 42 0.80 -2.81 -38.81
N ASP A 43 -0.22 -3.65 -38.68
CA ASP A 43 -0.38 -4.51 -37.50
C ASP A 43 0.83 -5.45 -37.34
N TYR A 44 1.73 -5.07 -36.42
CA TYR A 44 2.98 -5.77 -36.24
C TYR A 44 2.89 -6.74 -35.07
N SER A 45 2.54 -8.00 -35.37
CA SER A 45 2.58 -9.10 -34.42
C SER A 45 3.90 -9.87 -34.49
N ALA A 46 4.48 -10.19 -33.33
CA ALA A 46 5.72 -10.94 -33.24
C ALA A 46 5.73 -11.87 -32.01
N ALA A 47 6.61 -12.87 -32.04
CA ALA A 47 6.86 -13.73 -30.89
C ALA A 47 7.87 -13.05 -29.95
N VAL A 48 7.48 -12.81 -28.70
CA VAL A 48 8.24 -12.01 -27.74
C VAL A 48 8.58 -12.85 -26.50
N GLU A 49 9.84 -12.80 -26.08
CA GLU A 49 10.28 -13.41 -24.83
C GLU A 49 9.78 -12.61 -23.62
N TRP A 50 9.11 -13.30 -22.70
CA TRP A 50 8.66 -12.70 -21.45
C TRP A 50 9.76 -12.73 -20.39
N GLN A 51 10.57 -11.68 -20.35
CA GLN A 51 11.75 -11.58 -19.48
C GLN A 51 11.45 -11.00 -18.09
N LYS A 52 10.38 -11.47 -17.43
CA LYS A 52 10.01 -11.02 -16.09
C LYS A 52 10.59 -11.94 -15.02
N GLY A 53 11.48 -11.41 -14.18
CA GLY A 53 12.01 -12.13 -13.01
C GLY A 53 13.35 -12.83 -13.25
N ARG A 54 13.53 -14.04 -12.69
CA ARG A 54 14.76 -14.83 -12.86
C ARG A 54 14.65 -15.71 -14.10
N LYS A 55 15.72 -15.77 -14.91
CA LYS A 55 15.78 -16.59 -16.13
C LYS A 55 15.51 -18.06 -15.79
N PRO A 56 14.47 -18.69 -16.39
CA PRO A 56 14.19 -20.11 -16.18
C PRO A 56 15.29 -20.99 -16.78
N LYS A 57 15.42 -22.23 -16.27
CA LYS A 57 16.39 -23.22 -16.78
C LYS A 57 16.18 -23.56 -18.26
N HIS A 58 14.93 -23.47 -18.74
CA HIS A 58 14.54 -23.83 -20.11
C HIS A 58 14.40 -22.63 -21.06
N GLY A 59 14.97 -21.47 -20.68
CA GLY A 59 14.81 -20.23 -21.46
C GLY A 59 13.58 -19.41 -21.02
N TRP A 60 13.41 -18.26 -21.65
CA TRP A 60 12.24 -17.41 -21.38
C TRP A 60 11.02 -17.97 -22.10
N PRO A 61 9.83 -17.95 -21.47
CA PRO A 61 8.61 -18.29 -22.19
C PRO A 61 8.38 -17.26 -23.30
N VAL A 62 7.93 -17.74 -24.45
CA VAL A 62 7.70 -16.94 -25.65
C VAL A 62 6.20 -16.88 -25.90
N TYR A 63 5.67 -15.68 -26.05
CA TYR A 63 4.25 -15.47 -26.34
C TYR A 63 4.10 -14.54 -27.55
N THR A 64 2.96 -14.63 -28.22
CA THR A 64 2.61 -13.72 -29.30
C THR A 64 2.17 -12.38 -28.73
N ALA A 65 2.70 -11.28 -29.27
CA ALA A 65 2.33 -9.93 -28.89
C ALA A 65 2.30 -8.99 -30.10
N CYS A 66 1.41 -8.00 -30.05
CA CYS A 66 1.35 -6.90 -31.00
C CYS A 66 2.23 -5.75 -30.53
N ILE A 67 3.18 -5.33 -31.35
CA ILE A 67 4.01 -4.15 -31.09
C ILE A 67 3.15 -2.92 -31.33
N LYS A 68 3.13 -1.99 -30.38
CA LYS A 68 2.28 -0.79 -30.42
C LYS A 68 3.08 0.50 -30.50
N PHE A 69 4.31 0.50 -29.98
CA PHE A 69 5.18 1.66 -29.99
C PHE A 69 6.63 1.25 -29.71
N VAL A 70 7.61 1.93 -30.28
CA VAL A 70 9.05 1.72 -30.06
C VAL A 70 9.74 3.05 -29.81
N SER A 71 10.66 3.08 -28.84
CA SER A 71 11.51 4.24 -28.60
C SER A 71 12.88 3.85 -28.07
N ASN A 72 13.87 4.70 -28.33
CA ASN A 72 15.19 4.60 -27.72
C ASN A 72 15.16 4.98 -26.22
N ASN A 73 14.09 5.64 -25.77
CA ASN A 73 13.94 6.12 -24.40
C ASN A 73 12.89 5.31 -23.64
N ARG A 74 13.33 4.60 -22.60
CA ARG A 74 12.49 3.83 -21.69
C ARG A 74 11.40 4.66 -21.00
N PHE A 75 11.66 5.94 -20.71
CA PHE A 75 10.66 6.81 -20.11
C PHE A 75 9.50 7.10 -21.07
N HIS A 76 9.76 7.17 -22.38
CA HIS A 76 8.71 7.35 -23.39
C HIS A 76 7.83 6.12 -23.53
N THR A 77 8.40 4.91 -23.54
CA THR A 77 7.62 3.66 -23.56
C THR A 77 6.76 3.51 -22.32
N SER A 78 7.30 3.81 -21.13
CA SER A 78 6.52 3.80 -19.88
C SER A 78 5.36 4.82 -19.89
N ALA A 79 5.60 6.02 -20.41
CA ALA A 79 4.55 7.04 -20.56
C ALA A 79 3.47 6.60 -21.57
N LYS A 80 3.87 5.95 -22.67
CA LYS A 80 2.94 5.40 -23.67
C LYS A 80 2.07 4.29 -23.13
N ILE A 81 2.61 3.39 -22.30
CA ILE A 81 1.80 2.35 -21.63
C ILE A 81 0.68 3.00 -20.82
N LYS A 82 0.97 4.05 -20.04
CA LYS A 82 -0.07 4.78 -19.28
C LYS A 82 -1.11 5.43 -20.20
N LYS A 83 -0.71 5.92 -21.38
CA LYS A 83 -1.63 6.49 -22.37
C LYS A 83 -2.54 5.42 -22.96
N PHE A 84 -2.00 4.27 -23.36
CA PHE A 84 -2.80 3.16 -23.90
C PHE A 84 -3.80 2.62 -22.88
N LEU A 85 -3.37 2.46 -21.62
CA LEU A 85 -4.27 2.04 -20.54
C LEU A 85 -5.41 3.04 -20.25
N ARG A 86 -5.17 4.35 -20.47
CA ARG A 86 -6.21 5.38 -20.33
C ARG A 86 -7.16 5.42 -21.53
N LEU A 87 -6.63 5.24 -22.74
CA LEU A 87 -7.45 5.21 -23.96
C LEU A 87 -8.40 4.01 -23.95
N GLU A 88 -7.98 2.85 -23.45
CA GLU A 88 -8.88 1.69 -23.28
C GLU A 88 -9.90 1.86 -22.14
N SER A 89 -9.62 2.68 -21.12
CA SER A 89 -10.61 2.99 -20.08
C SER A 89 -11.64 4.04 -20.53
N ASP A 90 -11.24 4.95 -21.43
CA ASP A 90 -12.07 6.05 -21.92
C ASP A 90 -12.90 5.67 -23.17
N GLU A 91 -12.65 4.52 -23.83
CA GLU A 91 -13.48 4.02 -24.94
C GLU A 91 -14.92 3.63 -24.55
N ARG A 92 -15.31 3.77 -23.27
CA ARG A 92 -16.70 3.55 -22.82
C ARG A 92 -17.53 4.81 -22.59
N ASP A 93 -17.00 6.02 -22.69
CA ASP A 93 -17.83 7.23 -22.63
C ASP A 93 -17.19 8.39 -23.42
N GLU A 94 -17.80 8.70 -24.57
CA GLU A 94 -17.55 9.91 -25.35
C GLU A 94 -18.56 11.01 -24.93
N PRO A 95 -18.17 12.30 -24.86
CA PRO A 95 -18.07 13.06 -26.11
C PRO A 95 -16.84 13.98 -26.27
N LEU A 96 -16.38 14.02 -27.52
CA LEU A 96 -15.37 14.84 -28.18
C LEU A 96 -15.39 16.31 -27.72
N SER A 97 -14.29 16.76 -27.11
CA SER A 97 -14.01 18.19 -27.02
C SER A 97 -13.23 18.67 -28.24
N LYS A 98 -13.96 19.34 -29.15
CA LYS A 98 -13.46 20.12 -30.29
C LYS A 98 -12.34 21.10 -29.89
N LYS A 99 -11.28 21.21 -30.71
CA LYS A 99 -10.47 22.41 -31.10
C LYS A 99 -9.10 21.95 -31.64
N ARG A 100 -8.46 22.53 -32.65
CA ARG A 100 -8.69 23.67 -33.56
C ARG A 100 -7.78 23.42 -34.79
N ALA A 101 -8.18 23.84 -35.99
CA ALA A 101 -7.37 23.71 -37.20
C ALA A 101 -6.08 24.57 -37.11
N SER A 102 -4.92 23.98 -37.43
CA SER A 102 -3.65 24.69 -37.58
C SER A 102 -3.53 25.25 -39.00
N ILE A 103 -3.44 26.57 -39.10
CA ILE A 103 -3.08 27.30 -40.32
C ILE A 103 -1.59 27.05 -40.62
N PRO A 104 -1.18 26.76 -41.87
CA PRO A 104 0.24 26.57 -42.20
C PRO A 104 0.96 27.91 -42.36
N PRO A 105 2.23 28.08 -41.92
CA PRO A 105 2.96 29.30 -42.19
C PRO A 105 3.45 29.35 -43.65
N SER A 106 3.03 30.42 -44.32
CA SER A 106 3.44 30.86 -45.65
C SER A 106 4.95 31.13 -45.75
N ARG A 107 5.49 30.94 -46.96
CA ARG A 107 6.90 31.20 -47.35
C ARG A 107 7.23 32.70 -47.41
N TYR A 108 8.50 33.00 -47.10
CA TYR A 108 9.42 34.06 -47.55
C TYR A 108 8.90 35.37 -48.19
N THR A 109 9.33 36.50 -47.62
CA THR A 109 10.09 37.66 -48.21
C THR A 109 10.57 38.53 -47.03
N ASP A 110 11.87 38.65 -46.73
CA ASP A 110 12.90 39.58 -47.25
C ASP A 110 12.83 41.03 -46.67
N SER A 111 13.97 41.47 -46.10
CA SER A 111 14.36 42.80 -45.57
C SER A 111 13.53 43.37 -44.38
N ASP A 112 14.06 44.06 -43.37
CA ASP A 112 15.30 44.82 -43.18
C ASP A 112 15.61 44.91 -41.66
N GLU A 113 16.82 45.37 -41.33
CA GLU A 113 17.38 45.52 -39.97
C GLU A 113 16.48 46.19 -38.92
N THR A 114 16.51 45.69 -37.67
CA THR A 114 16.86 46.47 -36.46
C THR A 114 16.68 45.68 -35.15
N ASP A 115 17.66 45.93 -34.28
CA ASP A 115 17.70 45.84 -32.81
C ASP A 115 17.28 44.57 -32.04
N VAL A 116 18.25 44.16 -31.24
CA VAL A 116 18.22 43.12 -30.22
C VAL A 116 17.29 43.56 -29.09
N ASP A 117 16.14 42.89 -28.92
CA ASP A 117 15.48 42.88 -27.61
C ASP A 117 14.95 41.50 -27.20
N ASN A 118 15.25 41.17 -25.96
CA ASN A 118 15.35 39.82 -25.42
C ASN A 118 14.00 39.39 -24.83
N THR A 119 13.00 39.10 -25.68
CA THR A 119 11.62 38.82 -25.21
C THR A 119 11.00 37.53 -25.77
N PRO A 120 11.48 36.33 -25.40
CA PRO A 120 10.60 35.15 -25.38
C PRO A 120 10.52 34.45 -24.01
N VAL A 121 11.48 34.70 -23.09
CA VAL A 121 11.64 33.88 -21.86
C VAL A 121 10.63 34.21 -20.74
N ARG A 122 10.03 35.42 -20.75
CA ARG A 122 9.10 35.85 -19.68
C ARG A 122 7.68 35.27 -19.83
N LEU A 123 7.20 35.03 -21.05
CA LEU A 123 5.83 34.54 -21.29
C LEU A 123 5.63 33.07 -20.92
N PHE A 124 6.63 32.21 -21.18
CA PHE A 124 6.53 30.77 -20.85
C PHE A 124 6.58 30.48 -19.35
N LYS A 125 7.29 31.30 -18.56
CA LYS A 125 7.33 31.16 -17.09
C LYS A 125 5.97 31.42 -16.46
N ASN A 126 5.21 32.39 -16.97
CA ASN A 126 3.89 32.74 -16.43
C ASN A 126 2.83 31.67 -16.68
N VAL A 127 2.85 31.01 -17.85
CA VAL A 127 1.89 29.93 -18.16
C VAL A 127 2.19 28.68 -17.36
N ALA A 128 3.46 28.31 -17.20
CA ALA A 128 3.87 27.17 -16.39
C ALA A 128 3.50 27.37 -14.91
N GLN A 129 3.72 28.57 -14.37
CA GLN A 129 3.35 28.90 -13.00
C GLN A 129 1.83 28.85 -12.80
N MET A 130 1.05 29.43 -13.74
CA MET A 130 -0.41 29.40 -13.68
C MET A 130 -1.00 27.98 -13.72
N ILE A 131 -0.37 27.05 -14.47
CA ILE A 131 -0.78 25.63 -14.50
C ILE A 131 -0.49 24.95 -13.15
N VAL A 132 0.67 25.21 -12.56
CA VAL A 132 1.05 24.67 -11.24
C VAL A 132 0.12 25.20 -10.15
N ASP A 133 -0.14 26.51 -10.13
CA ASP A 133 -1.00 27.15 -9.14
C ASP A 133 -2.44 26.63 -9.24
N LYS A 134 -2.95 26.47 -10.47
CA LYS A 134 -4.28 25.90 -10.70
C LYS A 134 -4.39 24.46 -10.21
N TYR A 135 -3.38 23.63 -10.48
CA TYR A 135 -3.36 22.23 -10.03
C TYR A 135 -3.22 22.09 -8.51
N GLN A 136 -2.40 22.95 -7.89
CA GLN A 136 -2.26 23.00 -6.44
C GLN A 136 -3.56 23.49 -5.77
N ALA A 137 -4.24 24.48 -6.32
CA ALA A 137 -5.52 24.97 -5.80
C ALA A 137 -6.64 23.92 -5.89
N THR A 138 -6.76 23.19 -7.01
CA THR A 138 -7.78 22.14 -7.16
C THR A 138 -7.49 20.92 -6.30
N SER A 139 -6.23 20.49 -6.22
CA SER A 139 -5.87 19.34 -5.38
C SER A 139 -5.95 19.66 -3.87
N SER A 140 -5.61 20.89 -3.47
CA SER A 140 -5.74 21.34 -2.07
C SER A 140 -7.21 21.48 -1.64
N THR A 141 -8.09 21.97 -2.51
CA THR A 141 -9.51 22.13 -2.17
C THR A 141 -10.25 20.79 -2.11
N GLU A 142 -9.95 19.87 -3.02
CA GLU A 142 -10.56 18.54 -3.04
C GLU A 142 -10.10 17.68 -1.84
N THR A 143 -8.82 17.78 -1.47
CA THR A 143 -8.29 17.10 -0.27
C THR A 143 -8.86 17.69 1.01
N GLN A 144 -8.99 19.02 1.12
CA GLN A 144 -9.63 19.67 2.26
C GLN A 144 -11.12 19.29 2.40
N LYS A 145 -11.85 19.19 1.28
CA LYS A 145 -13.24 18.74 1.30
C LYS A 145 -13.36 17.31 1.82
N ARG A 146 -12.50 16.40 1.33
CA ARG A 146 -12.49 15.00 1.77
C ARG A 146 -12.07 14.83 3.23
N LEU A 147 -11.17 15.68 3.73
CA LEU A 147 -10.81 15.72 5.16
C LEU A 147 -12.01 16.13 6.01
N ARG A 148 -12.74 17.18 5.60
CA ARG A 148 -13.94 17.63 6.32
C ARG A 148 -15.03 16.55 6.36
N GLU A 149 -15.31 15.91 5.23
CA GLU A 149 -16.28 14.80 5.15
C GLU A 149 -15.87 13.64 6.08
N MET A 150 -14.58 13.31 6.12
CA MET A 150 -14.04 12.26 6.99
C MET A 150 -14.09 12.63 8.48
N GLU A 151 -13.88 13.92 8.82
CA GLU A 151 -14.00 14.42 10.18
C GLU A 151 -15.45 14.38 10.67
N GLU A 152 -16.40 14.82 9.84
CA GLU A 152 -17.84 14.73 10.11
C GLU A 152 -18.30 13.27 10.30
N GLU A 153 -17.83 12.35 9.44
CA GLU A 153 -18.13 10.91 9.59
C GLU A 153 -17.56 10.34 10.89
N ASN A 154 -16.34 10.71 11.27
CA ASN A 154 -15.74 10.29 12.53
C ASN A 154 -16.49 10.82 13.75
N GLU A 155 -16.96 12.07 13.71
CA GLU A 155 -17.78 12.64 14.78
C GLU A 155 -19.12 11.90 14.90
N ARG A 156 -19.77 11.61 13.78
CA ARG A 156 -21.00 10.78 13.73
C ARG A 156 -20.76 9.40 14.34
N LEU A 157 -19.69 8.70 13.93
CA LEU A 157 -19.35 7.38 14.45
C LEU A 157 -19.00 7.40 15.94
N ARG A 158 -18.38 8.47 16.45
CA ARG A 158 -18.14 8.64 17.89
C ARG A 158 -19.43 8.82 18.66
N ASN A 159 -20.38 9.60 18.13
CA ASN A 159 -21.69 9.79 18.76
C ASN A 159 -22.50 8.48 18.79
N ASP A 160 -22.50 7.72 17.70
CA ASP A 160 -23.15 6.41 17.64
C ASP A 160 -22.52 5.43 18.64
N ASN A 161 -21.18 5.37 18.70
CA ASN A 161 -20.48 4.55 19.69
C ASN A 161 -20.80 4.96 21.14
N LYS A 162 -20.90 6.26 21.43
CA LYS A 162 -21.28 6.74 22.75
C LYS A 162 -22.70 6.30 23.10
N LYS A 163 -23.64 6.40 22.15
CA LYS A 163 -25.03 5.94 22.32
C LYS A 163 -25.12 4.44 22.54
N LEU A 164 -24.36 3.65 21.78
CA LEU A 164 -24.27 2.19 21.95
C LEU A 164 -23.72 1.80 23.31
N ARG A 165 -22.66 2.48 23.77
CA ARG A 165 -22.12 2.27 25.13
C ARG A 165 -23.14 2.58 26.21
N THR A 166 -23.91 3.67 26.07
CA THR A 166 -24.99 3.98 27.01
C THR A 166 -26.06 2.89 27.03
N MET A 167 -26.48 2.37 25.87
CA MET A 167 -27.45 1.27 25.81
C MET A 167 -26.91 -0.02 26.45
N LEU A 168 -25.64 -0.36 26.19
CA LEU A 168 -25.00 -1.57 26.74
C LEU A 168 -24.80 -1.50 28.26
N ILE A 169 -24.39 -0.35 28.77
CA ILE A 169 -24.02 -0.20 30.19
C ILE A 169 -25.24 0.14 31.05
N ARG A 170 -26.21 0.89 30.52
CA ARG A 170 -27.33 1.41 31.31
C ARG A 170 -28.62 0.65 31.04
N GLU A 171 -29.04 0.60 29.78
CA GLU A 171 -30.39 0.13 29.43
C GLU A 171 -30.50 -1.40 29.49
N LEU A 172 -29.49 -2.13 29.00
CA LEU A 172 -29.51 -3.60 29.01
C LEU A 172 -29.48 -4.20 30.42
N PRO A 173 -28.61 -3.75 31.36
CA PRO A 173 -28.63 -4.27 32.73
C PRO A 173 -29.93 -3.94 33.48
N ASN A 174 -30.51 -2.76 33.23
CA ASN A 174 -31.81 -2.41 33.79
C ASN A 174 -32.91 -3.33 33.27
N LEU A 175 -32.96 -3.57 31.96
CA LEU A 175 -33.93 -4.49 31.35
C LEU A 175 -33.76 -5.94 31.87
N ILE A 176 -32.52 -6.41 32.03
CA ILE A 176 -32.24 -7.73 32.62
C ILE A 176 -32.75 -7.79 34.07
N ASN A 177 -32.56 -6.74 34.86
CA ASN A 177 -33.07 -6.66 36.22
C ASN A 177 -34.60 -6.63 36.26
N ASP A 178 -35.25 -5.89 35.36
CA ASP A 178 -36.72 -5.83 35.27
C ASP A 178 -37.31 -7.19 34.89
N VAL A 179 -36.73 -7.88 33.91
CA VAL A 179 -37.12 -9.25 33.53
C VAL A 179 -36.91 -10.21 34.69
N LYS A 180 -35.78 -10.11 35.41
CA LYS A 180 -35.49 -10.94 36.58
C LYS A 180 -36.49 -10.69 37.71
N MET A 181 -36.88 -9.43 37.94
CA MET A 181 -37.89 -9.06 38.94
C MET A 181 -39.28 -9.56 38.56
N ALA A 182 -39.66 -9.46 37.29
CA ALA A 182 -40.92 -10.00 36.77
C ALA A 182 -40.99 -11.53 36.88
N LEU A 183 -39.90 -12.25 36.58
CA LEU A 183 -39.84 -13.70 36.74
C LEU A 183 -39.88 -14.13 38.21
N LYS A 184 -39.23 -13.36 39.09
CA LYS A 184 -39.23 -13.62 40.54
C LYS A 184 -40.61 -13.39 41.16
N SER A 185 -41.40 -12.43 40.65
CA SER A 185 -42.78 -12.21 41.12
C SER A 185 -43.73 -13.31 40.65
N GLN A 186 -43.49 -13.92 39.49
CA GLN A 186 -44.30 -15.04 38.97
C GLN A 186 -43.99 -16.39 39.64
N CYS A 187 -42.82 -16.55 40.25
CA CYS A 187 -42.45 -17.80 40.95
C CYS A 187 -42.93 -17.88 42.42
N SER A 188 -43.52 -16.82 42.97
CA SER A 188 -43.98 -16.81 44.37
C SER A 188 -45.35 -17.47 44.61
N SER A 189 -45.97 -18.04 43.56
CA SER A 189 -47.33 -18.62 43.66
C SER A 189 -47.40 -20.13 43.40
N THR A 190 -46.28 -20.87 43.39
CA THR A 190 -46.33 -22.35 43.32
C THR A 190 -45.43 -22.98 44.38
N SER A 191 -46.07 -23.58 45.37
CA SER A 191 -45.47 -24.26 46.52
C SER A 191 -45.40 -25.78 46.30
N LEU A 192 -44.43 -26.40 46.99
CA LEU A 192 -44.29 -27.84 47.37
C LEU A 192 -43.63 -28.71 46.29
N VAL A 193 -42.58 -29.51 46.54
CA VAL A 193 -42.24 -30.42 47.67
C VAL A 193 -40.70 -30.64 47.77
N SER A 194 -40.08 -30.60 48.97
CA SER A 194 -39.40 -31.71 49.72
C SER A 194 -38.45 -32.62 48.90
N SER A 195 -37.21 -32.95 49.28
CA SER A 195 -36.66 -33.28 50.62
C SER A 195 -35.11 -33.17 50.69
N ASP A 196 -34.64 -33.12 51.94
CA ASP A 196 -33.26 -33.17 52.43
C ASP A 196 -32.37 -34.33 51.92
N LEU A 197 -31.07 -34.07 51.86
CA LEU A 197 -30.02 -34.99 52.33
C LEU A 197 -28.73 -34.21 52.63
N GLU A 198 -28.37 -34.19 53.92
CA GLU A 198 -27.07 -33.78 54.42
C GLU A 198 -25.93 -34.68 53.91
N GLY A 199 -24.73 -34.10 53.80
CA GLY A 199 -23.50 -34.88 53.64
C GLY A 199 -22.23 -34.03 53.56
N GLY A 200 -21.60 -33.76 54.71
CA GLY A 200 -20.14 -33.84 54.84
C GLY A 200 -19.29 -32.57 54.68
N LYS A 201 -19.04 -31.91 55.82
CA LYS A 201 -17.77 -31.33 56.33
C LYS A 201 -16.60 -31.06 55.36
N GLY A 202 -16.02 -29.86 55.51
CA GLY A 202 -14.55 -29.72 55.66
C GLY A 202 -13.90 -28.55 54.93
N LEU A 203 -13.82 -27.40 55.62
CA LEU A 203 -12.98 -26.25 55.27
C LEU A 203 -11.49 -26.64 55.12
N SER A 204 -10.86 -26.18 54.04
CA SER A 204 -9.45 -25.75 54.11
C SER A 204 -9.28 -24.47 53.30
N ILE A 205 -9.09 -23.39 54.05
CA ILE A 205 -8.64 -22.09 53.57
C ILE A 205 -7.14 -22.20 53.34
N THR A 206 -6.71 -22.01 52.11
CA THR A 206 -5.35 -21.51 51.83
C THR A 206 -5.45 -20.66 50.56
N GLU A 207 -5.41 -19.35 50.78
CA GLU A 207 -5.34 -18.27 49.79
C GLU A 207 -4.04 -17.48 50.11
N PRO A 208 -3.38 -16.75 49.19
CA PRO A 208 -3.28 -16.89 47.73
C PRO A 208 -1.80 -16.91 47.27
N SER A 209 -1.54 -17.47 46.09
CA SER A 209 -0.46 -16.97 45.22
C SER A 209 -1.10 -16.72 43.85
N PRO A 210 -0.90 -15.52 43.25
CA PRO A 210 -1.79 -15.01 42.23
C PRO A 210 -1.79 -15.90 40.98
N PRO A 211 -2.96 -16.15 40.37
CA PRO A 211 -3.01 -16.71 39.03
C PRO A 211 -2.25 -15.74 38.12
N LYS A 212 -1.20 -16.20 37.45
CA LYS A 212 -0.69 -15.50 36.27
C LYS A 212 -1.89 -15.43 35.32
N ALA A 213 -2.52 -14.26 35.28
CA ALA A 213 -3.53 -13.93 34.29
C ALA A 213 -2.95 -14.30 32.93
N THR A 214 -3.43 -15.38 32.35
CA THR A 214 -3.25 -15.67 30.93
C THR A 214 -3.85 -14.46 30.22
N SER A 215 -2.98 -13.54 29.77
CA SER A 215 -3.38 -12.29 29.15
C SER A 215 -4.20 -12.59 27.91
N THR A 216 -5.52 -12.50 28.03
CA THR A 216 -6.48 -12.63 26.91
C THR A 216 -6.24 -11.60 25.81
N GLU A 217 -5.42 -10.59 26.10
CA GLU A 217 -5.01 -9.51 25.23
C GLU A 217 -3.85 -9.85 24.29
N GLN A 218 -3.15 -10.98 24.44
CA GLN A 218 -2.02 -11.30 23.56
C GLN A 218 -2.31 -12.52 22.67
N VAL A 219 -1.82 -12.48 21.44
CA VAL A 219 -2.02 -13.49 20.41
C VAL A 219 -0.66 -13.96 19.90
N GLU A 220 -0.49 -15.28 19.78
CA GLU A 220 0.71 -15.87 19.18
C GLU A 220 0.68 -15.64 17.67
N ILE A 221 1.75 -15.04 17.11
CA ILE A 221 1.78 -14.69 15.69
C ILE A 221 1.99 -15.90 14.76
N SER A 222 2.65 -16.95 15.27
CA SER A 222 2.91 -18.19 14.54
C SER A 222 2.94 -19.33 15.55
N HIS A 223 2.13 -20.36 15.32
CA HIS A 223 1.95 -21.43 16.29
C HIS A 223 3.29 -22.12 16.64
N GLY A 224 3.56 -22.25 17.94
CA GLY A 224 4.80 -22.85 18.46
C GLY A 224 6.03 -21.96 18.31
N SER A 225 5.88 -20.67 18.03
CA SER A 225 6.99 -19.72 18.04
C SER A 225 7.19 -19.07 19.42
N ASN A 226 6.20 -19.12 20.31
CA ASN A 226 6.16 -18.39 21.58
C ASN A 226 6.39 -16.88 21.40
N VAL A 227 5.99 -16.33 20.25
CA VAL A 227 6.11 -14.89 19.96
C VAL A 227 4.71 -14.33 19.96
N PHE A 228 4.46 -13.43 20.90
CA PHE A 228 3.15 -12.86 21.15
C PHE A 228 3.14 -11.37 20.80
N VAL A 229 1.99 -10.89 20.36
CA VAL A 229 1.70 -9.47 20.16
C VAL A 229 0.32 -9.15 20.72
N ASP A 230 0.07 -7.87 21.01
CA ASP A 230 -1.24 -7.44 21.45
C ASP A 230 -2.32 -7.75 20.40
N ARG A 231 -3.50 -8.15 20.87
CA ARG A 231 -4.65 -8.58 20.06
C ARG A 231 -5.10 -7.49 19.09
N LEU A 232 -5.03 -6.23 19.51
CA LEU A 232 -5.33 -5.09 18.64
C LEU A 232 -4.29 -4.97 17.52
N ALA A 233 -2.99 -5.06 17.85
CA ALA A 233 -1.93 -5.01 16.86
C ALA A 233 -2.02 -6.19 15.87
N TRP A 234 -2.38 -7.37 16.36
CA TRP A 234 -2.67 -8.54 15.53
C TRP A 234 -3.86 -8.29 14.60
N ALA A 235 -4.97 -7.75 15.09
CA ALA A 235 -6.14 -7.44 14.26
C ALA A 235 -5.80 -6.40 13.16
N VAL A 236 -5.03 -5.36 13.49
CA VAL A 236 -4.55 -4.37 12.51
C VAL A 236 -3.67 -5.04 11.46
N ALA A 237 -2.76 -5.92 11.86
CA ALA A 237 -1.97 -6.71 10.90
C ALA A 237 -2.90 -7.58 10.04
N GLN A 238 -3.89 -8.24 10.63
CA GLN A 238 -4.81 -9.10 9.90
C GLN A 238 -5.66 -8.35 8.85
N ASN A 239 -5.86 -7.05 9.00
CA ASN A 239 -6.55 -6.22 8.00
C ASN A 239 -5.61 -5.62 6.93
N ALA A 240 -4.31 -5.91 6.96
CA ALA A 240 -3.38 -5.42 5.97
C ALA A 240 -3.69 -5.95 4.56
N ASN A 241 -3.75 -5.04 3.59
CA ASN A 241 -4.03 -5.32 2.17
C ASN A 241 -2.83 -5.86 1.37
N SER A 242 -1.65 -5.96 2.00
CA SER A 242 -0.43 -6.46 1.35
C SER A 242 0.51 -7.10 2.37
N ALA A 243 1.33 -8.05 1.91
CA ALA A 243 2.34 -8.69 2.74
C ALA A 243 3.37 -7.70 3.30
N SER A 244 3.73 -6.67 2.52
CA SER A 244 4.61 -5.60 3.00
C SER A 244 3.98 -4.84 4.17
N SER A 245 2.71 -4.42 4.04
CA SER A 245 2.00 -3.72 5.12
C SER A 245 1.87 -4.59 6.38
N PHE A 246 1.54 -5.87 6.20
CA PHE A 246 1.49 -6.85 7.29
C PHE A 246 2.79 -6.96 8.07
N VAL A 247 3.90 -7.19 7.35
CA VAL A 247 5.24 -7.31 7.94
C VAL A 247 5.63 -6.03 8.67
N ARG A 248 5.32 -4.86 8.10
CA ARG A 248 5.60 -3.55 8.70
C ARG A 248 4.82 -3.30 9.99
N THR A 249 3.59 -3.83 10.11
CA THR A 249 2.81 -3.77 11.34
C THR A 249 3.35 -4.73 12.38
N LEU A 250 3.64 -5.98 11.99
CA LEU A 250 4.16 -6.98 12.92
C LEU A 250 5.53 -6.61 13.47
N ILE A 251 6.45 -6.08 12.67
CA ILE A 251 7.79 -5.75 13.14
C ILE A 251 7.76 -4.70 14.27
N THR A 252 6.83 -3.73 14.20
CA THR A 252 6.65 -2.71 15.26
C THR A 252 5.85 -3.21 16.46
N ALA A 253 5.08 -4.30 16.30
CA ALA A 253 4.37 -4.93 17.41
C ALA A 253 5.25 -5.93 18.18
N VAL A 254 6.14 -6.64 17.47
CA VAL A 254 7.01 -7.69 18.03
C VAL A 254 8.28 -7.13 18.68
N PHE A 255 8.77 -5.98 18.19
CA PHE A 255 9.98 -5.34 18.67
C PHE A 255 9.73 -3.92 19.17
N PRO A 256 10.23 -3.58 20.36
CA PRO A 256 10.25 -2.20 20.83
C PRO A 256 10.99 -1.28 19.86
N ILE A 257 10.55 -0.02 19.76
CA ILE A 257 11.13 0.98 18.85
C ILE A 257 12.63 1.15 19.10
N ASP A 258 13.08 1.13 20.35
CA ASP A 258 14.49 1.28 20.72
C ASP A 258 15.36 0.16 20.15
N VAL A 259 14.85 -1.08 20.17
CA VAL A 259 15.53 -2.24 19.57
C VAL A 259 15.62 -2.06 18.06
N LEU A 260 14.55 -1.62 17.40
CA LEU A 260 14.53 -1.37 15.95
C LEU A 260 15.50 -0.25 15.52
N LEU A 261 15.73 0.73 16.39
CA LEU A 261 16.66 1.84 16.11
C LEU A 261 18.12 1.39 16.07
N VAL A 262 18.50 0.42 16.91
CA VAL A 262 19.89 -0.06 17.05
C VAL A 262 20.17 -1.39 16.33
N SER A 263 19.13 -2.06 15.81
CA SER A 263 19.26 -3.41 15.23
C SER A 263 19.04 -3.45 13.72
N ASN A 264 19.72 -4.35 13.01
CA ASN A 264 19.53 -4.69 11.60
C ASN A 264 18.99 -6.13 11.46
N LEU A 265 18.42 -6.45 10.29
CA LEU A 265 17.89 -7.79 10.02
C LEU A 265 18.91 -8.93 10.21
N ARG A 266 20.20 -8.69 9.89
CA ARG A 266 21.26 -9.72 9.97
C ARG A 266 22.50 -9.30 10.77
N GLY A 267 22.50 -8.11 11.38
CA GLY A 267 23.64 -7.58 12.13
C GLY A 267 24.90 -7.22 11.31
N THR A 268 24.86 -7.33 9.97
CA THR A 268 26.00 -7.02 9.11
C THR A 268 26.04 -5.52 8.77
N SER A 269 27.25 -4.95 8.76
CA SER A 269 27.52 -3.63 8.19
C SER A 269 27.91 -3.77 6.72
N ARG A 270 27.29 -2.98 5.81
CA ARG A 270 27.71 -2.93 4.39
C ARG A 270 28.56 -1.71 4.06
N ASP A 271 28.52 -0.70 4.92
CA ASP A 271 29.28 0.54 4.79
C ASP A 271 29.87 0.87 6.17
N SER A 272 30.94 1.65 6.21
CA SER A 272 31.76 2.06 7.35
C SER A 272 31.05 2.79 8.53
N GLY A 273 29.78 2.50 8.81
CA GLY A 273 29.01 2.99 9.95
C GLY A 273 28.98 2.02 11.14
N LEU A 274 28.43 2.51 12.28
CA LEU A 274 28.24 1.74 13.52
C LEU A 274 27.66 0.36 13.23
N GLN A 275 28.37 -0.68 13.70
CA GLN A 275 27.89 -2.05 13.70
C GLN A 275 26.60 -2.15 14.51
N ARG A 276 25.53 -2.64 13.89
CA ARG A 276 24.20 -2.74 14.49
C ARG A 276 23.93 -4.18 14.89
N GLN A 277 23.24 -4.36 16.01
CA GLN A 277 22.90 -5.69 16.52
C GLN A 277 21.95 -6.41 15.55
N ALA A 278 21.99 -7.74 15.51
CA ALA A 278 21.00 -8.50 14.75
C ALA A 278 19.65 -8.49 15.50
N LEU A 279 18.54 -8.43 14.75
CA LEU A 279 17.23 -8.71 15.34
C LEU A 279 17.16 -10.16 15.84
N ASP A 280 16.39 -10.37 16.90
CA ASP A 280 16.11 -11.70 17.45
C ASP A 280 15.60 -12.62 16.34
N LYS A 281 16.38 -13.68 16.08
CA LYS A 281 16.12 -14.61 14.98
C LYS A 281 14.79 -15.35 15.16
N THR A 282 14.44 -15.75 16.38
CA THR A 282 13.19 -16.46 16.68
C THR A 282 11.98 -15.58 16.35
N LYS A 283 12.04 -14.32 16.75
CA LYS A 283 11.00 -13.31 16.44
C LYS A 283 10.90 -13.02 14.95
N VAL A 284 12.04 -12.90 14.27
CA VAL A 284 12.08 -12.71 12.82
C VAL A 284 11.48 -13.92 12.10
N ASP A 285 11.89 -15.15 12.44
CA ASP A 285 11.39 -16.38 11.82
C ASP A 285 9.89 -16.58 12.07
N ALA A 286 9.38 -16.15 13.23
CA ALA A 286 7.95 -16.12 13.50
C ALA A 286 7.19 -15.17 12.56
N ILE A 287 7.74 -13.98 12.27
CA ILE A 287 7.17 -13.05 11.29
C ILE A 287 7.20 -13.65 9.88
N TYR A 288 8.29 -14.32 9.49
CA TYR A 288 8.36 -15.02 8.19
C TYR A 288 7.29 -16.09 8.07
N ARG A 289 7.15 -16.95 9.08
CA ARG A 289 6.13 -18.02 9.11
C ARG A 289 4.72 -17.44 9.04
N ALA A 290 4.39 -16.45 9.88
CA ALA A 290 3.09 -15.79 9.89
C ALA A 290 2.76 -15.15 8.53
N THR A 291 3.75 -14.53 7.87
CA THR A 291 3.56 -13.90 6.57
C THR A 291 3.36 -14.94 5.47
N LEU A 292 4.15 -16.01 5.44
CA LEU A 292 4.01 -17.07 4.43
C LEU A 292 2.72 -17.88 4.61
N GLN A 293 2.24 -18.01 5.86
CA GLN A 293 0.95 -18.64 6.13
C GLN A 293 -0.22 -17.85 5.54
N LYS A 294 -0.18 -16.53 5.61
CA LYS A 294 -1.25 -15.66 5.08
C LYS A 294 -1.08 -15.31 3.60
N TRP A 295 0.17 -15.20 3.12
CA TRP A 295 0.49 -14.97 1.71
C TRP A 295 1.48 -16.04 1.20
N PRO A 296 0.98 -17.21 0.78
CA PRO A 296 1.83 -18.32 0.36
C PRO A 296 2.74 -18.04 -0.84
N HIS A 297 2.34 -17.11 -1.72
CA HIS A 297 3.08 -16.78 -2.94
C HIS A 297 4.16 -15.71 -2.75
N VAL A 298 4.32 -15.17 -1.54
CA VAL A 298 5.29 -14.10 -1.28
C VAL A 298 6.70 -14.67 -1.22
N VAL A 299 7.62 -14.02 -1.94
CA VAL A 299 9.03 -14.40 -1.94
C VAL A 299 9.66 -14.00 -0.59
N PRO A 300 10.41 -14.89 0.10
CA PRO A 300 11.04 -14.54 1.37
C PRO A 300 11.94 -13.28 1.32
N SER A 301 12.59 -13.02 0.19
CA SER A 301 13.40 -11.81 0.02
C SER A 301 12.58 -10.51 0.10
N SER A 302 11.32 -10.51 -0.34
CA SER A 302 10.47 -9.31 -0.22
C SER A 302 10.03 -9.05 1.22
N ILE A 303 9.90 -10.09 2.04
CA ILE A 303 9.65 -9.95 3.49
C ILE A 303 10.84 -9.25 4.15
N GLY A 304 12.07 -9.74 3.88
CA GLY A 304 13.30 -9.11 4.37
C GLY A 304 13.48 -7.66 3.89
N ALA A 305 13.10 -7.37 2.64
CA ALA A 305 13.11 -6.01 2.10
C ALA A 305 12.13 -5.08 2.83
N ALA A 306 10.91 -5.56 3.13
CA ALA A 306 9.91 -4.81 3.88
C ALA A 306 10.37 -4.48 5.31
N ILE A 307 11.01 -5.42 6.00
CA ILE A 307 11.61 -5.22 7.33
C ILE A 307 12.68 -4.12 7.26
N ASN A 308 13.63 -4.24 6.34
CA ASN A 308 14.71 -3.25 6.20
C ASN A 308 14.16 -1.86 5.84
N ALA A 309 13.17 -1.79 4.95
CA ALA A 309 12.51 -0.52 4.61
C ALA A 309 11.83 0.12 5.84
N LYS A 310 11.27 -0.67 6.76
CA LYS A 310 10.68 -0.15 8.01
C LYS A 310 11.75 0.33 8.98
N LEU A 311 12.84 -0.41 9.14
CA LEU A 311 13.97 0.01 9.97
C LEU A 311 14.54 1.36 9.48
N THR A 312 14.72 1.53 8.17
CA THR A 312 15.17 2.79 7.57
C THR A 312 14.17 3.93 7.83
N GLU A 313 12.86 3.67 7.69
CA GLU A 313 11.81 4.66 7.97
C GLU A 313 11.85 5.17 9.43
N ILE A 314 11.92 4.26 10.41
CA ILE A 314 11.96 4.60 11.84
C ILE A 314 13.17 5.47 12.15
N ARG A 315 14.32 5.18 11.54
CA ARG A 315 15.56 5.95 11.70
C ARG A 315 15.48 7.32 11.03
N GLY A 316 14.83 7.40 9.88
CA GLY A 316 14.57 8.66 9.19
C GLY A 316 13.76 9.60 10.09
N LYS A 317 12.65 9.12 10.65
CA LYS A 317 11.77 9.89 11.55
C LYS A 317 12.49 10.41 12.81
N LYS A 318 13.38 9.60 13.41
CA LYS A 318 14.18 10.03 14.58
C LYS A 318 15.15 11.17 14.26
N LYS A 319 15.70 11.23 13.03
CA LYS A 319 16.56 12.35 12.61
C LYS A 319 15.75 13.65 12.46
N THR A 320 14.54 13.56 11.90
CA THR A 320 13.65 14.73 11.73
C THR A 320 13.14 15.27 13.07
N GLN A 321 12.87 14.40 14.06
CA GLN A 321 12.50 14.82 15.42
C GLN A 321 13.62 15.48 16.23
N LYS A 322 14.89 15.31 15.84
CA LYS A 322 16.02 16.04 16.47
C LYS A 322 16.28 17.42 15.86
N HIS A 323 15.62 17.76 14.75
CA HIS A 323 15.77 19.05 14.05
C HIS A 323 14.52 19.97 14.04
N PRO A 324 13.57 19.95 15.00
CA PRO A 324 12.48 20.93 15.00
C PRO A 324 12.93 22.34 15.41
N GLU A 325 14.11 22.52 16.04
CA GLU A 325 14.56 23.82 16.53
C GLU A 325 15.24 24.72 15.47
N THR A 326 15.56 24.22 14.27
CA THR A 326 16.25 25.02 13.24
C THR A 326 15.30 25.62 12.18
N LEU A 327 13.99 25.40 12.30
CA LEU A 327 12.98 25.90 11.34
C LEU A 327 12.07 27.01 11.90
N MET A 328 12.39 27.57 13.07
CA MET A 328 11.68 28.71 13.67
C MET A 328 12.53 29.99 13.69
N LEU A 329 13.48 30.13 12.76
CA LEU A 329 14.39 31.28 12.67
C LEU A 329 14.36 31.93 11.28
N PHE A 330 13.17 32.03 10.68
CA PHE A 330 12.86 33.01 9.64
C PHE A 330 11.34 33.24 9.70
N ASP A 331 10.94 34.17 10.57
CA ASP A 331 9.93 35.20 10.29
C ASP A 331 10.03 36.29 11.37
#